data_AF-A0A937W721-F1
#
_entry.id   AF-A0A937W721-F1
#
_cell.length_a   1.000
_cell.length_b   1.000
_cell.length_c   1.000
_cell.angle_alpha   90.00
_cell.angle_beta   90.00
_cell.angle_gamma   90.00
#
_symmetry.space_group_name_H-M   'P 1'
#
loop_
_entity.id
_entity.type
_entity.pdbx_description
1 polymer ?
#
loop_
_entity_poly.entity_id
_entity_poly.type
_entity_poly.pdbx_seq_one_letter_code
_entity_poly.pdbx_strand_id
1 'polypeptide(L)'
;MKQSDGVSTVRKDELKVEVKGDDTTAYVDGKETLAFSHKQLQQNEMLDKGAVGIRVWSSHAAFDDFEVNGPGIKRSGAAVSPAGKLTIIWGRMKYR
;
A
#
# COMPACT_ATOMS: atom_id res chain seq x y z
N MET A 1 -12.70 31.32 -24.83
CA MET A 1 -12.01 30.58 -23.76
C MET A 1 -12.69 30.93 -22.44
N LYS A 2 -13.33 29.96 -21.78
CA LYS A 2 -13.86 30.16 -20.42
C LYS A 2 -12.91 29.42 -19.46
N GLN A 3 -12.30 30.16 -18.54
CA GLN A 3 -11.68 29.58 -17.35
C GLN A 3 -12.80 28.88 -16.57
N SER A 4 -12.69 27.56 -16.40
CA SER A 4 -13.49 26.81 -15.46
C SER A 4 -12.83 26.91 -14.09
N ASP A 5 -13.59 27.32 -13.08
CA ASP A 5 -13.17 27.42 -11.68
C ASP A 5 -12.66 26.07 -11.18
N GLY A 6 -11.33 25.89 -11.27
CA GLY A 6 -10.64 24.66 -10.95
C GLY A 6 -10.46 24.49 -9.45
N VAL A 7 -11.49 24.05 -8.75
CA VAL A 7 -11.28 23.33 -7.48
C VAL A 7 -10.82 21.93 -7.88
N SER A 8 -9.50 21.70 -7.93
CA SER A 8 -8.97 20.34 -8.00
C SER A 8 -9.22 19.70 -6.64
N THR A 9 -10.38 19.05 -6.46
CA THR A 9 -10.62 18.18 -5.32
C THR A 9 -9.54 17.10 -5.33
N VAL A 10 -8.73 17.04 -4.28
CA VAL A 10 -7.79 15.92 -4.11
C VAL A 10 -8.66 14.68 -3.93
N ARG A 11 -8.70 13.84 -4.96
CA ARG A 11 -9.39 12.56 -4.91
C ARG A 11 -8.55 11.62 -4.04
N LYS A 12 -9.16 11.10 -2.97
CA LYS A 12 -8.60 10.02 -2.14
C LYS A 12 -9.20 8.71 -2.66
N ASP A 13 -8.35 7.79 -3.07
CA ASP A 13 -8.75 6.43 -3.48
C ASP A 13 -8.34 5.45 -2.38
N GLU A 14 -9.18 4.44 -2.11
CA GLU A 14 -8.83 3.34 -1.22
C GLU A 14 -8.07 2.27 -2.01
N LEU A 15 -6.86 1.94 -1.55
CA LEU A 15 -6.03 0.90 -2.15
C LEU A 15 -5.95 -0.31 -1.21
N LYS A 16 -6.22 -1.50 -1.74
CA LYS A 16 -6.09 -2.75 -0.98
C LYS A 16 -5.41 -3.81 -1.84
N VAL A 17 -4.54 -4.59 -1.22
CA VAL A 17 -3.93 -5.79 -1.83
C VAL A 17 -4.13 -6.96 -0.89
N GLU A 18 -4.67 -8.07 -1.41
CA GLU A 18 -4.72 -9.35 -0.72
C GLU A 18 -3.68 -10.29 -1.33
N VAL A 19 -2.86 -10.90 -0.47
CA VAL A 19 -1.91 -11.95 -0.85
C VAL A 19 -2.31 -13.23 -0.13
N LYS A 20 -2.56 -14.30 -0.90
CA LYS A 20 -2.96 -15.62 -0.40
C LYS A 20 -2.08 -16.67 -1.06
N GLY A 21 -1.01 -17.08 -0.37
CA GLY A 21 0.02 -17.93 -0.97
C GLY A 21 0.63 -17.23 -2.17
N ASP A 22 0.61 -17.87 -3.34
CA ASP A 22 1.15 -17.31 -4.59
C ASP A 22 0.18 -16.37 -5.31
N ASP A 23 -1.05 -16.21 -4.82
CA ASP A 23 -2.05 -15.40 -5.51
C ASP A 23 -2.13 -13.99 -4.91
N THR A 24 -2.20 -13.00 -5.79
CA THR A 24 -2.33 -11.58 -5.42
C THR A 24 -3.53 -10.97 -6.13
N THR A 25 -4.38 -10.30 -5.35
CA THR A 25 -5.52 -9.53 -5.86
C THR A 25 -5.43 -8.09 -5.36
N ALA A 26 -5.59 -7.13 -6.27
CA ALA A 26 -5.57 -5.71 -5.95
C ALA A 26 -6.93 -5.06 -6.20
N TYR A 27 -7.27 -4.12 -5.34
CA TYR A 27 -8.53 -3.39 -5.34
C TYR A 27 -8.29 -1.88 -5.29
N VAL A 28 -9.13 -1.15 -6.02
CA VAL A 28 -9.25 0.31 -5.93
C VAL A 28 -10.70 0.64 -5.62
N ASP A 29 -10.94 1.38 -4.55
CA ASP A 29 -12.28 1.72 -4.06
C ASP A 29 -13.17 0.47 -3.88
N GLY A 30 -12.59 -0.60 -3.32
CA GLY A 30 -13.26 -1.90 -3.11
C GLY A 30 -13.51 -2.72 -4.37
N LYS A 31 -13.23 -2.19 -5.56
CA LYS A 31 -13.38 -2.90 -6.83
C LYS A 31 -12.10 -3.63 -7.20
N GLU A 32 -12.20 -4.92 -7.52
CA GLU A 32 -11.07 -5.69 -8.07
C GLU A 32 -10.58 -5.06 -9.38
N THR A 33 -9.29 -4.79 -9.45
CA THR A 33 -8.62 -4.17 -10.61
C THR A 33 -7.54 -5.06 -11.22
N LEU A 34 -7.00 -5.99 -10.44
CA LEU A 34 -5.96 -6.92 -10.87
C LEU A 34 -6.04 -8.20 -10.05
N ALA A 35 -5.87 -9.35 -10.71
CA ALA A 35 -5.64 -10.64 -10.06
C ALA A 35 -4.54 -11.39 -10.84
N PHE A 36 -3.54 -11.91 -10.14
CA PHE A 36 -2.47 -12.68 -10.77
C PHE A 36 -1.84 -13.70 -9.81
N SER A 37 -1.20 -14.72 -10.38
CA SER A 37 -0.49 -15.77 -9.64
C SER A 37 1.02 -15.70 -9.88
N HIS A 38 1.80 -15.65 -8.80
CA HIS A 38 3.26 -15.57 -8.82
C HIS A 38 3.94 -16.84 -9.35
N LYS A 39 3.22 -17.97 -9.42
CA LYS A 39 3.71 -19.20 -10.08
C LYS A 39 4.09 -18.99 -11.54
N GLN A 40 3.51 -17.98 -12.19
CA GLN A 40 3.85 -17.59 -13.56
C GLN A 40 5.23 -16.93 -13.66
N LEU A 41 5.73 -16.35 -12.56
CA LEU A 41 7.00 -15.64 -12.51
C LEU A 41 8.12 -16.53 -11.95
N GLN A 42 7.81 -17.42 -11.00
CA GLN A 42 8.77 -18.35 -10.41
C GLN A 42 8.09 -19.70 -10.17
N GLN A 43 8.39 -20.69 -11.01
CA GLN A 43 7.71 -21.99 -10.98
C GLN A 43 8.01 -22.83 -9.72
N ASN A 44 9.17 -22.59 -9.08
CA ASN A 44 9.70 -23.45 -8.02
C ASN A 44 9.98 -22.73 -6.70
N GLU A 45 9.67 -21.44 -6.59
CA GLU A 45 9.88 -20.66 -5.36
C GLU A 45 8.56 -20.03 -4.92
N MET A 46 8.17 -20.32 -3.68
CA MET A 46 6.98 -19.73 -3.05
C MET A 46 7.37 -18.42 -2.39
N LEU A 47 6.64 -17.35 -2.68
CA LEU A 47 6.83 -16.05 -2.01
C LEU A 47 6.08 -16.06 -0.66
N ASP A 48 6.65 -16.75 0.33
CA ASP A 48 6.03 -17.03 1.62
C ASP A 48 6.05 -15.84 2.60
N LYS A 49 7.06 -14.97 2.49
CA LYS A 49 7.25 -13.77 3.32
C LYS A 49 8.01 -12.69 2.57
N GLY A 50 7.81 -11.44 2.98
CA GLY A 50 8.50 -10.31 2.41
C GLY A 50 8.24 -9.01 3.15
N ALA A 51 8.76 -7.92 2.60
CA ALA A 51 8.47 -6.57 3.06
C ALA A 51 7.37 -5.95 2.20
N VAL A 52 6.54 -5.11 2.82
CA VAL A 52 5.57 -4.26 2.11
C VAL A 52 6.11 -2.84 2.07
N GLY A 53 5.97 -2.17 0.92
CA GLY A 53 6.42 -0.80 0.75
C GLY A 53 5.61 -0.04 -0.29
N ILE A 54 5.59 1.28 -0.16
CA ILE A 54 4.95 2.19 -1.11
C ILE A 54 6.06 2.82 -1.95
N ARG A 55 5.90 2.79 -3.28
CA ARG A 55 6.82 3.39 -4.24
C ARG A 55 6.12 4.50 -5.00
N VAL A 56 6.74 5.67 -5.07
CA VAL A 56 6.33 6.79 -5.93
C VAL A 56 7.42 7.03 -6.96
N TRP A 57 7.04 7.12 -8.23
CA TRP A 57 7.96 7.43 -9.32
C TRP A 57 7.54 8.73 -10.00
N SER A 58 8.45 9.72 -10.05
CA SER A 58 8.29 11.02 -10.73
C SER A 58 6.92 11.69 -10.54
N SER A 59 6.38 11.66 -9.31
CA SER A 59 5.07 12.22 -8.98
C SER A 59 5.02 12.72 -7.53
N HIS A 60 3.95 13.42 -7.17
CA HIS A 60 3.59 13.78 -5.80
C HIS A 60 2.34 13.01 -5.39
N ALA A 61 2.43 12.27 -4.28
CA ALA A 61 1.31 11.52 -3.71
C ALA A 61 1.35 11.60 -2.19
N ALA A 62 0.18 11.61 -1.58
CA ALA A 62 0.00 11.49 -0.13
C ALA A 62 -0.64 10.13 0.16
N PHE A 63 -0.13 9.46 1.19
CA PHE A 63 -0.65 8.19 1.68
C PHE A 63 -0.94 8.34 3.16
N ASP A 64 -2.07 7.81 3.59
CA ASP A 64 -2.49 7.76 4.99
C ASP A 64 -3.19 6.43 5.26
N ASP A 65 -3.43 6.12 6.52
CA ASP A 65 -4.16 4.90 6.96
C ASP A 65 -3.52 3.58 6.48
N PHE A 66 -2.18 3.55 6.35
CA PHE A 66 -1.47 2.36 5.88
C PHE A 66 -1.45 1.26 6.94
N GLU A 67 -2.11 0.14 6.64
CA GLU A 67 -2.23 -1.02 7.52
C GLU A 67 -1.82 -2.31 6.80
N VAL A 68 -1.16 -3.21 7.55
CA VAL A 68 -0.83 -4.55 7.09
C VAL A 68 -1.37 -5.54 8.12
N ASN A 69 -2.21 -6.47 7.66
CA ASN A 69 -2.86 -7.46 8.49
C ASN A 69 -2.73 -8.86 7.89
N GLY A 70 -2.72 -9.85 8.77
CA GLY A 70 -2.75 -11.26 8.35
C GLY A 70 -2.20 -12.19 9.43
N PRO A 71 -2.32 -13.51 9.24
CA PRO A 71 -1.69 -14.49 10.11
C PRO A 71 -0.19 -14.23 10.23
N GLY A 72 0.34 -14.27 11.46
CA GLY A 72 1.77 -14.05 11.72
C GLY A 72 2.22 -12.57 11.74
N ILE A 73 1.37 -11.62 11.35
CA ILE A 73 1.65 -10.18 11.49
C ILE A 73 1.32 -9.75 12.92
N LYS A 74 2.34 -9.38 13.70
CA LYS A 74 2.13 -8.86 15.06
C LYS A 74 1.45 -7.50 14.98
N ARG A 75 0.23 -7.39 15.53
CA ARG A 75 -0.55 -6.14 15.64
C ARG A 75 0.15 -5.04 16.46
N SER A 76 1.20 -5.37 17.20
CA SER A 76 1.99 -4.42 17.99
C SER A 76 3.20 -3.90 17.23
N GLY A 77 3.06 -2.68 16.70
CA GLY A 77 4.19 -1.77 16.55
C GLY A 77 5.41 -2.31 15.80
N ALA A 78 5.23 -3.00 14.67
CA ALA A 78 6.34 -3.22 13.74
C ALA A 78 6.93 -1.85 13.42
N ALA A 79 8.11 -1.58 14.00
CA ALA A 79 8.81 -0.35 13.79
C ALA A 79 9.02 -0.25 12.29
N VAL A 80 8.48 0.80 11.69
CA VAL A 80 8.99 1.29 10.41
C VAL A 80 10.50 1.33 10.56
N SER A 81 11.23 0.70 9.63
CA SER A 81 12.67 0.92 9.48
C SER A 81 12.82 1.99 8.42
N PRO A 82 12.63 3.28 8.76
CA PRO A 82 12.74 4.31 7.76
C PRO A 82 14.20 4.38 7.33
N ALA A 83 14.47 4.06 6.08
CA ALA A 83 15.77 4.29 5.47
C ALA A 83 16.01 5.82 5.40
N GLY A 84 16.50 6.39 6.50
CA GLY A 84 16.92 7.80 6.60
C GLY A 84 15.82 8.84 6.84
N LYS A 85 14.60 8.49 7.29
CA LYS A 85 13.54 9.48 7.64
C LYS A 85 13.04 9.31 9.06
N LEU A 86 12.82 10.42 9.77
CA LEU A 86 12.55 10.43 11.21
C LEU A 86 11.33 9.58 11.59
N THR A 87 11.55 8.57 12.42
CA THR A 87 10.57 7.74 13.14
C THR A 87 9.43 8.56 13.78
N ILE A 88 9.68 9.83 14.05
CA ILE A 88 8.77 10.82 14.64
C ILE A 88 7.52 11.07 13.78
N ILE A 89 7.62 10.97 12.45
CA ILE A 89 6.47 11.24 11.55
C ILE A 89 5.38 10.17 11.70
N TRP A 90 5.78 8.90 11.86
CA TRP A 90 4.86 7.77 11.98
C TRP A 90 4.17 7.68 13.34
N GLY A 91 4.82 8.16 14.41
CA GLY A 91 4.21 8.22 15.74
C GLY A 91 2.99 9.14 15.80
N ARG A 92 2.90 10.15 14.94
CA ARG A 92 1.75 11.08 14.86
C ARG A 92 0.56 10.53 14.08
N MET A 93 0.74 9.51 13.23
CA MET A 93 -0.37 8.88 12.48
C MET A 93 -1.21 7.93 13.33
N LYS A 94 -0.67 7.39 14.44
CA LYS A 94 -1.40 6.42 15.29
C LYS A 94 -2.36 7.06 16.31
N TYR A 95 -2.40 8.38 16.40
CA TYR A 95 -3.25 9.11 17.34
C TYR A 95 -4.04 10.19 16.60
N ARG A 96 -5.10 9.79 15.90
CA ARG A 96 -6.28 10.64 15.64
C ARG A 96 -7.54 9.80 15.65
#